data_AF-M2ZJQ2-F1
#
_entry.id   AF-M2ZJQ2-F1
#
_cell.length_a   1.000
_cell.length_b   1.000
_cell.length_c   1.000
_cell.angle_alpha   90.00
_cell.angle_beta   90.00
_cell.angle_gamma   90.00
#
_symmetry.space_group_name_H-M   'P 1'
#
loop_
_entity.id
_entity.type
_entity.pdbx_description
1 polymer ?
#
loop_
_entity_poly.entity_id
_entity_poly.type
_entity_poly.pdbx_seq_one_letter_code
_entity_poly.pdbx_strand_id
1 'polypeptide(L)'
;MFTDFPVGNISWWAAVVFTGGSVLWILSATFNLLGYDPATSFPGQRLYGGGITAFIGSVVFVIGNIFLFLESFNENRVGCFGWEVRPGADEDGDEKVLWRLRPVEANCTHEQHHQSGVKSWIWLPRWGDVKEHYIHEIGFIAAGIQVVSALIFFISGVASIPGMSDRLTKPLMFGVYWVPKLVASCGFVVTGFLYTVETQNEWWKPAVRSLGWHVGFWKFFGGIGFLLLACFGLNQSQWAQYQSAIHCVWGSWAFLISSVLRWYECLEQYPVEVLRSDTADLENL
;
A
#
# COMPACT_ATOMS: atom_id res chain seq x y z
N MET A 1 -21.41 -6.21 -1.05
CA MET A 1 -19.98 -5.92 -1.31
C MET A 1 -19.62 -4.43 -1.31
N PHE A 2 -20.54 -3.50 -1.63
CA PHE A 2 -20.32 -2.04 -1.49
C PHE A 2 -21.01 -1.40 -0.26
N THR A 3 -21.44 -2.20 0.71
CA THR A 3 -22.35 -1.76 1.79
C THR A 3 -21.69 -1.63 3.15
N ASP A 4 -20.53 -2.27 3.37
CA ASP A 4 -19.82 -2.24 4.65
C ASP A 4 -18.47 -1.56 4.48
N PHE A 5 -18.35 -0.34 4.99
CA PHE A 5 -17.09 0.41 5.02
C PHE A 5 -16.46 0.25 6.41
N PRO A 6 -15.28 -0.38 6.54
CA PRO A 6 -14.60 -0.52 7.82
C PRO A 6 -13.89 0.79 8.19
N VAL A 7 -14.67 1.84 8.49
CA VAL A 7 -14.18 3.20 8.82
C VAL A 7 -13.28 3.20 10.06
N GLY A 8 -13.38 2.17 10.91
CA GLY A 8 -12.50 1.97 12.07
C GLY A 8 -11.14 1.32 11.76
N ASN A 9 -10.92 0.83 10.52
CA ASN A 9 -9.67 0.16 10.14
C ASN A 9 -8.69 1.17 9.50
N ILE A 10 -7.49 1.29 10.09
CA ILE A 10 -6.43 2.17 9.57
C ILE A 10 -5.94 1.72 8.18
N SER A 11 -5.95 0.43 7.90
CA SER A 11 -5.54 -0.16 6.62
C SER A 11 -6.42 0.34 5.48
N TRP A 12 -7.73 0.44 5.75
CA TRP A 12 -8.71 0.99 4.83
C TRP A 12 -8.44 2.47 4.54
N TRP A 13 -8.19 3.27 5.59
CA TRP A 13 -7.83 4.68 5.42
C TRP A 13 -6.52 4.87 4.66
N ALA A 14 -5.51 4.05 4.94
CA ALA A 14 -4.26 4.07 4.19
C ALA A 14 -4.53 3.80 2.69
N ALA A 15 -5.32 2.78 2.36
CA ALA A 15 -5.68 2.45 0.98
C ALA A 15 -6.45 3.59 0.28
N VAL A 16 -7.41 4.22 0.96
CA VAL A 16 -8.16 5.37 0.44
C VAL A 16 -7.24 6.57 0.17
N VAL A 17 -6.36 6.90 1.11
CA VAL A 17 -5.41 8.01 0.98
C VAL A 17 -4.41 7.76 -0.15
N PHE A 18 -3.86 6.54 -0.27
CA PHE A 18 -2.99 6.20 -1.40
C PHE A 18 -3.71 6.24 -2.75
N THR A 19 -4.98 5.85 -2.79
CA THR A 19 -5.80 5.93 -4.01
C THR A 19 -6.00 7.38 -4.43
N GLY A 20 -6.42 8.25 -3.51
CA GLY A 20 -6.56 9.69 -3.78
C GLY A 20 -5.23 10.34 -4.18
N GLY A 21 -4.15 9.99 -3.49
CA GLY A 21 -2.80 10.44 -3.84
C GLY A 21 -2.39 10.02 -5.24
N SER A 22 -2.65 8.77 -5.63
CA SER A 22 -2.28 8.23 -6.94
C SER A 22 -3.05 8.91 -8.07
N VAL A 23 -4.33 9.21 -7.86
CA VAL A 23 -5.13 10.02 -8.79
C VAL A 23 -4.53 11.42 -8.98
N LEU A 24 -4.12 12.09 -7.89
CA LEU A 24 -3.47 13.40 -7.96
C LEU A 24 -2.15 13.35 -8.75
N TRP A 25 -1.37 12.28 -8.57
CA TRP A 25 -0.15 12.05 -9.34
C TRP A 25 -0.41 11.79 -10.82
N ILE A 26 -1.46 11.01 -11.17
CA ILE A 26 -1.88 10.82 -12.56
C ILE A 26 -2.28 12.15 -13.19
N LEU A 27 -3.04 13.00 -12.47
CA LEU A 27 -3.41 14.34 -12.95
C LEU A 27 -2.17 15.21 -13.19
N SER A 28 -1.24 15.24 -12.22
CA SER A 28 0.02 15.98 -12.36
C SER A 28 0.83 15.49 -13.56
N ALA A 29 1.00 14.18 -13.71
CA ALA A 29 1.72 13.56 -14.79
C ALA A 29 1.08 13.87 -16.15
N THR A 30 -0.25 13.81 -16.22
CA THR A 30 -1.03 14.12 -17.42
C THR A 30 -0.90 15.58 -17.81
N PHE A 31 -0.99 16.53 -16.87
CA PHE A 31 -0.75 17.94 -17.18
C PHE A 31 0.66 18.20 -17.72
N ASN A 32 1.66 17.52 -17.16
CA ASN A 32 3.05 17.63 -17.64
C ASN A 32 3.21 17.03 -19.04
N LEU A 33 2.65 15.85 -19.28
CA LEU A 33 2.74 15.13 -20.56
C LEU A 33 2.00 15.85 -21.68
N LEU A 34 0.74 16.26 -21.46
CA LEU A 34 -0.07 16.98 -22.44
C LEU A 34 0.50 18.36 -22.79
N GLY A 35 1.34 18.93 -21.94
CA GLY A 35 2.03 20.18 -22.26
C GLY A 35 3.07 20.04 -23.38
N TYR A 36 3.44 18.82 -23.80
CA TYR A 36 4.35 18.60 -24.94
C TYR A 36 3.64 18.58 -26.29
N ASP A 37 2.32 18.37 -26.31
CA ASP A 37 1.51 18.40 -27.53
C ASP A 37 0.95 19.81 -27.77
N PRO A 38 1.29 20.46 -28.90
CA PRO A 38 0.76 21.78 -29.26
C PRO A 38 -0.78 21.86 -29.27
N ALA A 39 -1.47 20.76 -29.55
CA ALA A 39 -2.93 20.74 -29.63
C ALA A 39 -3.61 20.83 -28.25
N THR A 40 -2.94 20.33 -27.20
CA THR A 40 -3.49 20.29 -25.84
C THR A 40 -2.81 21.26 -24.87
N SER A 41 -1.75 21.95 -25.31
CA SER A 41 -0.99 22.86 -24.46
C SER A 41 -1.72 24.18 -24.22
N PHE A 42 -1.82 24.60 -22.96
CA PHE A 42 -2.32 25.93 -22.58
C PHE A 42 -1.39 26.65 -21.58
N PRO A 43 -1.43 27.99 -21.53
CA PRO A 43 -0.55 28.76 -20.64
C PRO A 43 -0.71 28.36 -19.18
N GLY A 44 0.41 28.08 -18.51
CA GLY A 44 0.42 27.74 -17.08
C GLY A 44 0.02 26.31 -16.73
N GLN A 45 -0.29 25.45 -17.71
CA GLN A 45 -0.69 24.06 -17.50
C GLN A 45 0.31 23.25 -16.65
N ARG A 46 1.60 23.29 -16.97
CA ARG A 46 2.63 22.55 -16.24
C ARG A 46 2.91 23.15 -14.88
N LEU A 47 2.95 24.48 -14.81
CA LEU A 47 3.27 25.22 -13.60
C LEU A 47 2.16 25.08 -12.56
N TYR A 48 0.94 25.51 -12.90
CA TYR A 48 -0.19 25.49 -11.99
C TYR A 48 -0.81 24.10 -11.93
N GLY A 49 -1.24 23.54 -13.05
CA GLY A 49 -1.88 22.22 -13.09
C GLY A 49 -0.95 21.13 -12.56
N GLY A 50 0.22 20.98 -13.19
CA GLY A 50 1.22 19.99 -12.78
C GLY A 50 1.79 20.24 -11.39
N GLY A 51 2.22 21.47 -11.09
CA GLY A 51 2.87 21.82 -9.82
C GLY A 51 1.97 21.75 -8.59
N ILE A 52 0.72 22.26 -8.68
CA ILE A 52 -0.23 22.23 -7.55
C ILE A 52 -0.68 20.80 -7.26
N THR A 53 -1.04 20.03 -8.29
CA THR A 53 -1.46 18.64 -8.10
C THR A 53 -0.33 17.76 -7.58
N ALA A 54 0.92 17.99 -8.00
CA ALA A 54 2.10 17.32 -7.44
C ALA A 54 2.29 17.65 -5.95
N PHE A 55 2.13 18.91 -5.56
CA PHE A 55 2.24 19.33 -4.17
C PHE A 55 1.17 18.68 -3.31
N ILE A 56 -0.11 18.79 -3.68
CA ILE A 56 -1.21 18.16 -2.93
C ILE A 56 -1.02 16.64 -2.88
N GLY A 57 -0.66 16.02 -4.01
CA GLY A 57 -0.35 14.59 -4.09
C GLY A 57 0.76 14.18 -3.12
N SER A 58 1.81 15.00 -2.98
CA SER A 58 2.90 14.74 -2.04
C SER A 58 2.46 14.80 -0.57
N VAL A 59 1.58 15.75 -0.20
CA VAL A 59 1.00 15.85 1.15
C VAL A 59 0.17 14.61 1.46
N VAL A 60 -0.73 14.23 0.55
CA VAL A 60 -1.60 13.06 0.69
C VAL A 60 -0.77 11.79 0.82
N PHE A 61 0.30 11.64 0.03
CA PHE A 61 1.21 10.50 0.15
C PHE A 61 1.93 10.45 1.50
N VAL A 62 2.40 11.57 2.06
CA VAL A 62 3.01 11.57 3.40
C VAL A 62 2.02 11.07 4.45
N ILE A 63 0.77 11.54 4.41
CA ILE A 63 -0.29 11.09 5.33
C ILE A 63 -0.53 9.58 5.18
N GLY A 64 -0.65 9.08 3.95
CA GLY A 64 -0.87 7.66 3.69
C GLY A 64 0.28 6.79 4.20
N ASN A 65 1.52 7.26 4.08
CA ASN A 65 2.68 6.55 4.60
C ASN A 65 2.73 6.56 6.13
N ILE A 66 2.30 7.64 6.79
CA ILE A 66 2.15 7.66 8.25
C ILE A 66 1.13 6.62 8.70
N PHE A 67 -0.02 6.50 8.02
CA PHE A 67 -1.02 5.47 8.34
C PHE A 67 -0.50 4.05 8.13
N LEU A 68 0.22 3.81 7.03
CA LEU A 68 0.89 2.53 6.77
C LEU A 68 1.92 2.19 7.87
N PHE A 69 2.63 3.18 8.38
CA PHE A 69 3.58 2.95 9.47
C PHE A 69 2.88 2.67 10.81
N LEU A 70 1.79 3.36 11.12
CA LEU A 70 0.98 3.09 12.31
C LEU A 70 0.32 1.70 12.29
N GLU A 71 -0.10 1.25 11.10
CA GLU A 71 -0.63 -0.10 10.89
C GLU A 71 0.40 -1.18 11.22
N SER A 72 1.68 -0.99 10.84
CA SER A 72 2.75 -1.95 11.14
C SER A 72 2.96 -2.20 12.64
N PHE A 73 2.51 -1.30 13.52
CA PHE A 73 2.55 -1.52 14.98
C PHE A 73 1.39 -2.38 15.50
N ASN A 74 0.40 -2.66 14.66
CA ASN A 74 -0.87 -3.26 15.05
C ASN A 74 -1.19 -4.55 14.27
N GLU A 75 -0.26 -5.05 13.46
CA GLU A 75 -0.40 -6.21 12.57
C GLU A 75 -0.72 -7.53 13.32
N ASN A 76 -0.24 -7.69 14.55
CA ASN A 76 -0.44 -8.87 15.40
C ASN A 76 -1.76 -8.86 16.22
N ARG A 77 -2.85 -8.32 15.65
CA ARG A 77 -4.17 -8.23 16.32
C ARG A 77 -5.29 -8.90 15.54
N VAL A 78 -5.06 -10.14 15.13
CA VAL A 78 -6.17 -11.03 14.79
C VAL A 78 -6.87 -11.41 16.10
N GLY A 79 -8.11 -10.96 16.27
CA GLY A 79 -8.99 -11.53 17.30
C GLY A 79 -9.22 -12.99 16.97
N CYS A 80 -9.13 -13.89 17.94
CA CYS A 80 -9.62 -15.25 17.76
C CYS A 80 -11.14 -15.18 17.53
N PHE A 81 -11.60 -15.48 16.31
CA PHE A 81 -13.03 -15.56 16.01
C PHE A 81 -13.46 -17.02 15.84
N GLY A 82 -13.84 -17.63 16.97
CA GLY A 82 -15.20 -18.11 17.20
C GLY A 82 -15.76 -19.36 16.51
N TRP A 83 -15.04 -20.08 15.65
CA TRP A 83 -15.53 -21.35 15.11
C TRP A 83 -14.50 -22.47 15.23
N GLU A 84 -14.82 -23.47 16.03
CA GLU A 84 -14.06 -24.73 16.11
C GLU A 84 -14.67 -25.72 15.12
N VAL A 85 -13.86 -26.22 14.19
CA VAL A 85 -14.26 -27.28 13.26
C VAL A 85 -13.88 -28.61 13.90
N ARG A 86 -14.86 -29.35 14.44
CA ARG A 86 -14.64 -30.72 14.89
C ARG A 86 -15.21 -31.73 13.89
N PRO A 87 -14.47 -32.81 13.58
CA PRO A 87 -15.07 -33.98 12.95
C PRO A 87 -16.04 -34.60 13.96
N GLY A 88 -17.35 -34.59 13.66
CA GLY A 88 -18.32 -35.36 14.41
C GLY A 88 -18.22 -36.81 13.96
N ALA A 89 -17.88 -37.72 14.88
CA ALA A 89 -18.08 -39.14 14.66
C ALA A 89 -19.59 -39.42 14.78
N ASP A 90 -20.17 -40.02 13.75
CA ASP A 90 -21.52 -40.58 13.82
C ASP A 90 -21.48 -41.82 14.72
N GLU A 91 -22.44 -41.96 15.64
CA GLU A 91 -22.53 -43.16 16.51
C GLU A 91 -23.05 -44.40 15.77
N ASP A 92 -23.48 -44.25 14.52
CA ASP A 92 -23.91 -45.35 13.66
C ASP A 92 -22.99 -45.48 12.44
N GLY A 93 -21.93 -46.28 12.58
CA GLY A 93 -21.34 -47.20 11.59
C GLY A 93 -21.02 -46.79 10.14
N ASP A 94 -21.37 -45.60 9.66
CA ASP A 94 -21.14 -45.14 8.29
C ASP A 94 -20.10 -44.02 8.28
N GLU A 95 -19.12 -44.15 7.39
CA GLU A 95 -17.90 -43.37 7.29
C GLU A 95 -18.13 -41.96 6.70
N LYS A 96 -19.12 -41.21 7.22
CA LYS A 96 -19.36 -39.80 6.87
C LYS A 96 -18.86 -38.89 7.99
N VAL A 97 -17.74 -38.19 7.73
CA VAL A 97 -17.22 -37.15 8.62
C VAL A 97 -18.14 -35.92 8.54
N LEU A 98 -19.09 -35.82 9.47
CA LEU A 98 -19.96 -34.64 9.55
C LEU A 98 -19.20 -33.50 10.23
N TRP A 99 -18.88 -32.46 9.46
CA TRP A 99 -18.25 -31.25 9.99
C TRP A 99 -19.32 -30.40 10.70
N ARG A 100 -19.30 -30.38 12.03
CA ARG A 100 -20.20 -29.54 12.83
C ARG A 100 -19.50 -28.24 13.19
N LEU A 101 -19.94 -27.14 12.58
CA LEU A 101 -19.56 -25.79 12.98
C LEU A 101 -20.29 -25.44 14.28
N ARG A 102 -19.55 -25.25 15.38
CA ARG A 102 -20.12 -24.72 16.63
C ARG A 102 -19.50 -23.35 16.94
N PRO A 103 -20.30 -22.35 17.33
CA PRO A 103 -19.75 -21.13 17.91
C PRO A 103 -19.01 -21.50 19.19
N VAL A 104 -17.78 -21.02 19.33
CA VAL A 104 -16.95 -21.24 20.53
C VAL A 104 -17.62 -20.52 21.70
N GLU A 105 -18.20 -21.29 22.64
CA GLU A 105 -18.76 -20.75 23.88
C GLU A 105 -17.65 -20.11 24.73
N ALA A 106 -18.01 -19.10 25.52
CA ALA A 106 -17.09 -18.24 26.28
C ALA A 106 -16.21 -18.98 27.34
N ASN A 107 -16.34 -20.31 27.48
CA ASN A 107 -15.74 -21.11 28.55
C ASN A 107 -14.83 -22.25 28.02
N CYS A 108 -14.13 -22.06 26.90
CA CYS A 108 -13.13 -23.02 26.44
C CYS A 108 -11.85 -22.98 27.31
N THR A 109 -11.43 -24.09 27.91
CA THR A 109 -10.27 -24.17 28.83
C THR A 109 -8.92 -24.38 28.11
N HIS A 110 -8.60 -23.57 27.10
CA HIS A 110 -7.28 -23.56 26.47
C HIS A 110 -6.37 -22.53 27.17
N GLU A 111 -5.52 -23.01 28.09
CA GLU A 111 -4.63 -22.19 28.96
C GLU A 111 -3.63 -21.28 28.22
N GLN A 112 -3.43 -21.43 26.90
CA GLN A 112 -2.46 -20.61 26.14
C GLN A 112 -3.08 -19.57 25.20
N HIS A 113 -4.40 -19.59 24.97
CA HIS A 113 -5.07 -18.68 24.04
C HIS A 113 -5.96 -17.61 24.69
N HIS A 114 -6.14 -17.64 26.02
CA HIS A 114 -7.00 -16.69 26.77
C HIS A 114 -6.36 -15.32 27.08
N GLN A 115 -5.36 -14.89 26.32
CA GLN A 115 -4.94 -13.49 26.30
C GLN A 115 -5.51 -12.70 25.11
N SER A 116 -6.61 -13.16 24.51
CA SER A 116 -7.40 -12.36 23.56
C SER A 116 -8.28 -11.34 24.29
N GLY A 117 -7.68 -10.56 25.19
CA GLY A 117 -8.16 -9.20 25.40
C GLY A 117 -7.86 -8.44 24.11
N VAL A 118 -8.84 -7.79 23.52
CA VAL A 118 -8.62 -6.84 22.42
C VAL A 118 -7.51 -5.89 22.87
N LYS A 119 -6.30 -6.07 22.35
CA LYS A 119 -5.17 -5.21 22.73
C LYS A 119 -5.60 -3.76 22.45
N SER A 120 -5.31 -2.84 23.37
CA SER A 120 -5.63 -1.40 23.20
C SER A 120 -4.73 -0.80 22.13
N TRP A 121 -5.27 0.02 21.22
CA TRP A 121 -4.53 0.59 20.07
C TRP A 121 -3.15 1.15 20.46
N ILE A 122 -2.09 0.71 19.78
CA ILE A 122 -0.73 1.21 20.01
C ILE A 122 -0.45 2.34 19.03
N TRP A 123 -0.33 3.56 19.57
CA TRP A 123 0.14 4.73 18.82
C TRP A 123 1.66 4.79 18.72
N LEU A 124 2.36 4.30 19.74
CA LEU A 124 3.82 4.30 19.80
C LEU A 124 4.30 3.05 20.55
N PRO A 125 5.05 2.13 19.91
CA PRO A 125 5.59 0.95 20.58
C PRO A 125 6.70 1.34 21.56
N ARG A 126 6.94 0.51 22.57
CA ARG A 126 8.07 0.68 23.49
C ARG A 126 9.36 0.35 22.74
N TRP A 127 10.45 1.06 23.07
CA TRP A 127 11.74 0.86 22.39
C TRP A 127 12.31 -0.56 22.52
N GLY A 128 12.05 -1.24 23.64
CA GLY A 128 12.40 -2.65 23.82
C GLY A 128 11.73 -3.55 22.78
N ASP A 129 10.41 -3.41 22.63
CA ASP A 129 9.62 -4.17 21.64
C ASP A 129 10.06 -3.89 20.20
N VAL A 130 10.43 -2.63 19.90
CA VAL A 130 10.98 -2.26 18.59
C VAL A 130 12.27 -3.03 18.32
N LYS A 131 13.21 -3.00 19.25
CA LYS A 131 14.53 -3.61 19.08
C LYS A 131 14.48 -5.15 19.05
N GLU A 132 13.57 -5.76 19.79
CA GLU A 132 13.53 -7.21 19.92
C GLU A 132 12.66 -7.86 18.84
N HIS A 133 11.55 -7.23 18.46
CA HIS A 133 10.54 -7.83 17.59
C HIS A 133 10.42 -7.12 16.23
N TYR A 134 10.03 -5.85 16.23
CA TYR A 134 9.63 -5.15 15.00
C TYR A 134 10.76 -4.98 13.97
N ILE A 135 12.03 -4.84 14.39
CA ILE A 135 13.15 -4.71 13.44
C ILE A 135 13.41 -5.98 12.62
N HIS A 136 12.80 -7.12 12.99
CA HIS A 136 12.91 -8.38 12.26
C HIS A 136 11.72 -8.62 11.32
N GLU A 137 10.64 -7.84 11.47
CA GLU A 137 9.45 -7.93 10.61
C GLU A 137 9.66 -7.10 9.34
N ILE A 138 9.49 -7.75 8.18
CA ILE A 138 9.76 -7.14 6.87
C ILE A 138 8.80 -5.96 6.63
N GLY A 139 7.51 -6.10 6.97
CA GLY A 139 6.48 -5.08 6.82
C GLY A 139 6.77 -3.82 7.62
N PHE A 140 7.28 -3.96 8.86
CA PHE A 140 7.70 -2.82 9.70
C PHE A 140 8.89 -2.08 9.08
N ILE A 141 9.94 -2.81 8.67
CA ILE A 141 11.12 -2.21 8.01
C ILE A 141 10.70 -1.50 6.72
N ALA A 142 9.87 -2.15 5.90
CA ALA A 142 9.36 -1.59 4.66
C ALA A 142 8.52 -0.33 4.92
N ALA A 143 7.65 -0.32 5.91
CA ALA A 143 6.84 0.84 6.28
C ALA A 143 7.71 2.01 6.78
N GLY A 144 8.74 1.72 7.58
CA GLY A 144 9.69 2.72 8.07
C GLY A 144 10.50 3.37 6.95
N ILE A 145 11.10 2.57 6.06
CA ILE A 145 11.83 3.08 4.89
C ILE A 145 10.87 3.89 4.00
N GLN A 146 9.63 3.42 3.84
CA GLN A 146 8.64 4.08 3.01
C GLN A 146 8.25 5.47 3.55
N VAL A 147 8.02 5.61 4.86
CA VAL A 147 7.76 6.92 5.48
C VAL A 147 8.92 7.88 5.28
N VAL A 148 10.16 7.44 5.53
CA VAL A 148 11.35 8.28 5.34
C VAL A 148 11.47 8.72 3.89
N SER A 149 11.27 7.78 2.95
CA SER A 149 11.30 8.06 1.51
C SER A 149 10.22 9.07 1.11
N ALA A 150 9.00 8.95 1.65
CA ALA A 150 7.92 9.89 1.40
C ALA A 150 8.23 11.29 1.92
N LEU A 151 8.85 11.42 3.09
CA LEU A 151 9.29 12.70 3.66
C LEU A 151 10.40 13.35 2.82
N ILE A 152 11.35 12.57 2.31
CA ILE A 152 12.39 13.07 1.39
C ILE A 152 11.74 13.53 0.07
N PHE A 153 10.81 12.73 -0.48
CA PHE A 153 10.09 13.08 -1.70
C PHE A 153 9.27 14.37 -1.52
N PHE A 154 8.68 14.57 -0.33
CA PHE A 154 7.88 15.74 0.00
C PHE A 154 8.65 17.06 -0.15
N ILE A 155 9.96 17.08 0.12
CA ILE A 155 10.82 18.26 -0.15
C ILE A 155 10.66 18.72 -1.60
N SER A 156 10.62 17.77 -2.54
CA SER A 156 10.44 18.05 -3.96
C SER A 156 9.01 18.45 -4.33
N GLY A 157 8.02 17.98 -3.57
CA GLY A 157 6.63 18.44 -3.68
C GLY A 157 6.48 19.90 -3.24
N VAL A 158 7.16 20.33 -2.17
CA VAL A 158 7.20 21.75 -1.78
C VAL A 158 7.89 22.58 -2.86
N ALA A 159 8.99 22.08 -3.44
CA ALA A 159 9.68 22.75 -4.53
C ALA A 159 8.84 22.85 -5.83
N SER A 160 7.76 22.06 -5.97
CA SER A 160 6.86 22.11 -7.14
C SER A 160 5.78 23.18 -7.06
N ILE A 161 5.68 23.91 -5.95
CA ILE A 161 4.67 24.96 -5.77
C ILE A 161 4.93 26.11 -6.76
N PRO A 162 3.88 26.61 -7.45
CA PRO A 162 3.99 27.82 -8.28
C PRO A 162 4.52 29.01 -7.47
N GLY A 163 5.43 29.78 -8.02
CA GLY A 163 6.08 30.90 -7.33
C GLY A 163 7.31 30.52 -6.50
N MET A 164 7.43 29.28 -6.03
CA MET A 164 8.74 28.72 -5.63
C MET A 164 9.46 28.26 -6.88
N SER A 165 8.91 27.26 -7.57
CA SER A 165 9.49 26.61 -8.77
C SER A 165 10.02 27.60 -9.81
N ASP A 166 9.28 28.69 -10.08
CA ASP A 166 9.64 29.73 -11.06
C ASP A 166 10.85 30.59 -10.67
N ARG A 167 11.19 30.63 -9.39
CA ARG A 167 12.26 31.46 -8.82
C ARG A 167 13.51 30.66 -8.50
N LEU A 168 13.51 29.34 -8.65
CA LEU A 168 14.68 28.52 -8.39
C LEU A 168 15.73 28.72 -9.49
N THR A 169 16.97 28.95 -9.07
CA THR A 169 18.13 28.81 -9.95
C THR A 169 18.31 27.35 -10.36
N LYS A 170 18.94 27.09 -11.51
CA LYS A 170 19.18 25.71 -12.00
C LYS A 170 19.88 24.81 -10.95
N PRO A 171 20.94 25.27 -10.25
CA PRO A 171 21.57 24.44 -9.22
C PRO A 171 20.62 24.12 -8.05
N LEU A 172 19.79 25.09 -7.65
CA LEU A 172 18.83 24.88 -6.58
C LEU A 172 17.74 23.90 -7.00
N MET A 173 17.24 23.99 -8.24
CA MET A 173 16.29 23.03 -8.80
C MET A 173 16.83 21.58 -8.77
N PHE A 174 18.10 21.39 -9.11
CA PHE A 174 18.74 20.08 -8.93
C PHE A 174 18.72 19.63 -7.47
N GLY A 175 19.15 20.50 -6.54
CA GLY A 175 19.32 20.16 -5.13
C GLY A 175 18.02 19.89 -4.38
N VAL A 176 16.95 20.68 -4.60
CA VAL A 176 15.72 20.56 -3.79
C VAL A 176 14.56 19.89 -4.51
N TYR A 177 14.60 19.76 -5.85
CA TYR A 177 13.52 19.15 -6.62
C TYR A 177 13.92 17.80 -7.24
N TRP A 178 15.11 17.65 -7.81
CA TRP A 178 15.47 16.40 -8.50
C TRP A 178 16.19 15.39 -7.61
N VAL A 179 17.19 15.84 -6.84
CA VAL A 179 17.95 14.95 -5.95
C VAL A 179 17.08 14.28 -4.89
N PRO A 180 16.16 14.97 -4.19
CA PRO A 180 15.34 14.31 -3.18
C PRO A 180 14.36 13.32 -3.83
N LYS A 181 13.78 13.62 -5.01
CA LYS A 181 12.98 12.64 -5.78
C LYS A 181 13.78 11.38 -6.10
N LEU A 182 15.03 11.53 -6.54
CA LEU A 182 15.88 10.39 -6.88
C LEU A 182 16.11 9.49 -5.66
N VAL A 183 16.56 10.09 -4.55
CA VAL A 183 16.85 9.37 -3.30
C VAL A 183 15.59 8.68 -2.77
N ALA A 184 14.47 9.39 -2.72
CA ALA A 184 13.20 8.83 -2.28
C ALA A 184 12.70 7.69 -3.19
N SER A 185 12.87 7.80 -4.50
CA SER A 185 12.42 6.77 -5.43
C SER A 185 13.21 5.47 -5.30
N CYS A 186 14.51 5.54 -4.98
CA CYS A 186 15.27 4.35 -4.60
C CYS A 186 14.62 3.63 -3.41
N GLY A 187 14.20 4.40 -2.40
CA GLY A 187 13.46 3.87 -1.26
C GLY A 187 12.14 3.23 -1.65
N PHE A 188 11.34 3.85 -2.53
CA PHE A 188 10.09 3.28 -3.05
C PHE A 188 10.26 1.95 -3.78
N VAL A 189 11.37 1.79 -4.51
CA VAL A 189 11.72 0.52 -5.16
C VAL A 189 12.05 -0.54 -4.11
N VAL A 190 12.91 -0.21 -3.13
CA VAL A 190 13.29 -1.14 -2.07
C VAL A 190 12.07 -1.58 -1.27
N THR A 191 11.20 -0.66 -0.87
CA THR A 191 10.01 -0.97 -0.08
C THR A 191 8.99 -1.78 -0.86
N GLY A 192 8.74 -1.45 -2.14
CA GLY A 192 7.88 -2.24 -3.00
C GLY A 192 8.39 -3.68 -3.15
N PHE A 193 9.70 -3.86 -3.28
CA PHE A 193 10.31 -5.18 -3.31
C PHE A 193 10.11 -5.93 -1.98
N LEU A 194 10.38 -5.28 -0.84
CA LEU A 194 10.20 -5.90 0.48
C LEU A 194 8.75 -6.36 0.71
N TYR A 195 7.75 -5.53 0.40
CA TYR A 195 6.34 -5.91 0.49
C TYR A 195 5.97 -7.07 -0.46
N THR A 196 6.59 -7.13 -1.63
CA THR A 196 6.38 -8.26 -2.56
C THR A 196 6.98 -9.55 -1.98
N VAL A 197 8.16 -9.46 -1.37
CA VAL A 197 8.85 -10.62 -0.79
C VAL A 197 8.18 -11.13 0.48
N GLU A 198 7.61 -10.23 1.28
CA GLU A 198 6.87 -10.56 2.51
C GLU A 198 5.66 -11.48 2.27
N THR A 199 5.01 -11.36 1.11
CA THR A 199 3.78 -12.11 0.78
C THR A 199 4.04 -13.45 0.10
N GLN A 200 5.29 -13.81 -0.18
CA GLN A 200 5.68 -15.09 -0.77
C GLN A 200 6.40 -15.98 0.25
N ASN A 201 6.09 -17.27 0.23
CA ASN A 201 6.72 -18.25 1.14
C ASN A 201 8.23 -18.36 0.92
N GLU A 202 8.66 -18.25 -0.33
CA GLU A 202 10.06 -18.37 -0.75
C GLU A 202 10.42 -17.15 -1.60
N TRP A 203 11.59 -16.56 -1.36
CA TRP A 203 12.00 -15.32 -2.03
C TRP A 203 12.04 -15.39 -3.57
N TRP A 204 12.19 -16.58 -4.14
CA TRP A 204 12.30 -16.85 -5.57
C TRP A 204 11.00 -17.35 -6.21
N LYS A 205 9.98 -17.68 -5.42
CA LYS A 205 8.74 -18.30 -5.92
C LYS A 205 7.56 -17.32 -5.79
N PRO A 206 7.18 -16.62 -6.87
CA PRO A 206 6.17 -15.57 -6.80
C PRO A 206 4.80 -16.13 -6.42
N ALA A 207 4.14 -15.48 -5.45
CA ALA A 207 2.82 -15.85 -4.96
C ALA A 207 1.70 -15.18 -5.79
N VAL A 208 1.66 -15.44 -7.10
CA VAL A 208 0.75 -14.76 -8.05
C VAL A 208 -0.75 -14.92 -7.77
N ARG A 209 -1.13 -15.84 -6.87
CA ARG A 209 -2.52 -16.04 -6.43
C ARG A 209 -2.88 -15.21 -5.18
N SER A 210 -1.88 -14.65 -4.50
CA SER A 210 -2.08 -13.78 -3.34
C SER A 210 -2.36 -12.35 -3.79
N LEU A 211 -3.42 -11.75 -3.25
CA LEU A 211 -3.75 -10.36 -3.51
C LEU A 211 -2.65 -9.41 -2.99
N GLY A 212 -2.15 -9.65 -1.77
CA GLY A 212 -1.06 -8.88 -1.18
C GLY A 212 0.23 -8.92 -2.02
N TRP A 213 0.49 -10.02 -2.73
CA TRP A 213 1.61 -10.09 -3.67
C TRP A 213 1.47 -9.11 -4.83
N HIS A 214 0.26 -8.99 -5.40
CA HIS A 214 0.00 -7.99 -6.44
C HIS A 214 0.09 -6.56 -5.89
N VAL A 215 -0.36 -6.32 -4.66
CA VAL A 215 -0.21 -5.00 -4.00
C VAL A 215 1.27 -4.61 -3.94
N GLY A 216 2.14 -5.50 -3.44
CA GLY A 216 3.58 -5.29 -3.39
C GLY A 216 4.20 -5.13 -4.79
N PHE A 217 3.85 -6.01 -5.72
CA PHE A 217 4.41 -6.03 -7.07
C PHE A 217 4.12 -4.74 -7.85
N TRP A 218 2.87 -4.28 -7.85
CA TRP A 218 2.50 -3.03 -8.51
C TRP A 218 3.14 -1.81 -7.84
N LYS A 219 3.35 -1.86 -6.51
CA LYS A 219 4.10 -0.84 -5.77
C LYS A 219 5.56 -0.80 -6.18
N PHE A 220 6.20 -1.96 -6.33
CA PHE A 220 7.57 -2.10 -6.83
C PHE A 220 7.70 -1.53 -8.24
N PHE A 221 6.80 -1.92 -9.14
CA PHE A 221 6.77 -1.43 -10.51
C PHE A 221 6.56 0.09 -10.54
N GLY A 222 5.62 0.62 -9.76
CA GLY A 222 5.42 2.07 -9.59
C GLY A 222 6.67 2.79 -9.08
N GLY A 223 7.38 2.21 -8.11
CA GLY A 223 8.65 2.71 -7.62
C GLY A 223 9.71 2.84 -8.72
N ILE A 224 9.81 1.85 -9.61
CA ILE A 224 10.73 1.90 -10.77
C ILE A 224 10.36 3.06 -11.70
N GLY A 225 9.06 3.29 -11.92
CA GLY A 225 8.59 4.43 -12.73
C GLY A 225 9.01 5.77 -12.16
N PHE A 226 8.86 5.95 -10.84
CA PHE A 226 9.31 7.18 -10.17
C PHE A 226 10.84 7.32 -10.15
N LEU A 227 11.57 6.21 -10.03
CA LEU A 227 13.03 6.21 -10.12
C LEU A 227 13.51 6.67 -11.50
N LEU A 228 12.93 6.10 -12.57
CA LEU A 228 13.25 6.49 -13.94
C LEU A 228 12.81 7.92 -14.23
N LEU A 229 11.67 8.36 -13.71
CA LEU A 229 11.27 9.77 -13.75
C LEU A 229 12.39 10.66 -13.19
N ALA A 230 12.93 10.33 -12.02
CA ALA A 230 13.97 11.13 -11.40
C ALA A 230 15.28 11.08 -12.21
N CYS A 231 15.69 9.91 -12.68
CA CYS A 231 16.89 9.73 -13.51
C CYS A 231 16.85 10.56 -14.80
N PHE A 232 15.77 10.45 -15.58
CA PHE A 232 15.61 11.25 -16.81
C PHE A 232 15.43 12.73 -16.49
N GLY A 233 14.74 13.04 -15.39
CA GLY A 233 14.47 14.39 -14.92
C GLY A 233 15.71 15.21 -14.57
N LEU A 234 16.82 14.55 -14.20
CA LEU A 234 18.11 15.24 -14.02
C LEU A 234 18.57 15.92 -15.30
N ASN A 235 18.30 15.35 -16.47
CA ASN A 235 18.67 15.98 -17.73
C ASN A 235 17.57 16.96 -18.19
N GLN A 236 17.90 18.25 -18.29
CA GLN A 236 16.97 19.31 -18.70
C GLN A 236 16.69 19.37 -20.21
N SER A 237 17.23 18.42 -20.98
CA SER A 237 16.91 18.28 -22.41
C SER A 237 15.43 17.92 -22.61
N GLN A 238 14.80 18.47 -23.66
CA GLN A 238 13.37 18.28 -23.92
C GLN A 238 12.97 16.80 -24.03
N TRP A 239 13.77 15.97 -24.70
CA TRP A 239 13.51 14.53 -24.84
C TRP A 239 13.54 13.81 -23.48
N ALA A 240 14.44 14.21 -22.59
CA ALA A 240 14.59 13.58 -21.28
C ALA A 240 13.45 13.99 -20.34
N GLN A 241 13.03 15.26 -20.38
CA GLN A 241 11.87 15.73 -19.63
C GLN A 241 10.56 15.10 -20.13
N TYR A 242 10.44 14.84 -21.43
CA TYR A 242 9.32 14.07 -21.99
C TYR A 242 9.32 12.62 -21.49
N GLN A 243 10.47 11.94 -21.50
CA GLN A 243 10.60 10.59 -20.92
C GLN A 243 10.26 10.59 -19.42
N SER A 244 10.74 11.58 -18.68
CA SER A 244 10.41 11.72 -17.25
C SER A 244 8.88 11.81 -17.04
N ALA A 245 8.18 12.60 -17.86
CA ALA A 245 6.71 12.71 -17.78
C ALA A 245 6.01 11.38 -18.09
N ILE A 246 6.44 10.62 -19.11
CA ILE A 246 5.89 9.29 -19.42
C ILE A 246 6.06 8.35 -18.21
N HIS A 247 7.23 8.36 -17.58
CA HIS A 247 7.53 7.49 -16.46
C HIS A 247 6.73 7.86 -15.20
N CYS A 248 6.45 9.15 -15.04
CA CYS A 248 5.48 9.62 -14.04
C CYS A 248 4.10 9.02 -14.27
N VAL A 249 3.61 9.03 -15.51
CA VAL A 249 2.24 8.57 -15.82
C VAL A 249 2.09 7.10 -15.46
N TRP A 250 2.88 6.20 -16.07
CA TRP A 250 2.70 4.77 -15.83
C TRP A 250 3.06 4.37 -14.40
N GLY A 251 4.07 5.02 -13.78
CA GLY A 251 4.43 4.79 -12.39
C GLY A 251 3.26 5.13 -11.43
N SER A 252 2.56 6.23 -11.70
CA SER A 252 1.39 6.65 -10.92
C SER A 252 0.20 5.70 -11.10
N TRP A 253 -0.01 5.18 -12.31
CA TRP A 253 -1.02 4.14 -12.57
C TRP A 253 -0.71 2.83 -11.83
N ALA A 254 0.56 2.42 -11.78
CA ALA A 254 0.96 1.24 -11.02
C ALA A 254 0.69 1.41 -9.52
N PHE A 255 1.00 2.58 -8.94
CA PHE A 255 0.62 2.89 -7.56
C PHE A 255 -0.91 2.90 -7.35
N LEU A 256 -1.69 3.38 -8.31
CA LEU A 256 -3.15 3.35 -8.24
C LEU A 256 -3.68 1.91 -8.23
N ILE A 257 -3.15 1.03 -9.10
CA ILE A 257 -3.53 -0.39 -9.11
C ILE A 257 -3.21 -1.03 -7.76
N SER A 258 -2.01 -0.81 -7.23
CA SER A 258 -1.61 -1.29 -5.90
C SER A 258 -2.57 -0.82 -4.80
N SER A 259 -2.95 0.46 -4.79
CA SER A 259 -3.82 1.02 -3.75
C SER A 259 -5.28 0.55 -3.85
N VAL A 260 -5.80 0.33 -5.06
CA VAL A 260 -7.14 -0.22 -5.27
C VAL A 260 -7.19 -1.70 -4.87
N LEU A 261 -6.16 -2.48 -5.19
CA LEU A 261 -6.05 -3.87 -4.73
C LEU A 261 -6.00 -3.94 -3.21
N ARG A 262 -5.22 -3.06 -2.57
CA ARG A 262 -5.18 -2.96 -1.12
C ARG A 262 -6.51 -2.53 -0.51
N TRP A 263 -7.24 -1.67 -1.21
CA TRP A 263 -8.58 -1.27 -0.79
C TRP A 263 -9.54 -2.48 -0.80
N TYR A 264 -9.45 -3.33 -1.83
CA TYR A 264 -10.19 -4.59 -1.90
C TYR A 264 -9.82 -5.55 -0.75
N GLU A 265 -8.52 -5.70 -0.45
CA GLU A 265 -8.01 -6.51 0.67
C GLU A 265 -8.63 -6.10 2.02
N CYS A 266 -8.78 -4.79 2.23
CA CYS A 266 -9.33 -4.25 3.47
C CYS A 266 -10.84 -4.48 3.63
N LEU A 267 -11.58 -4.79 2.54
CA LEU A 267 -13.01 -5.08 2.59
C LEU A 267 -13.31 -6.52 2.98
N GLU A 268 -12.37 -7.44 2.72
CA GLU A 268 -12.50 -8.87 2.99
C GLU A 268 -11.39 -9.31 3.95
N GLN A 269 -11.39 -8.74 5.15
CA GLN A 269 -10.35 -8.99 6.15
C GLN A 269 -10.35 -10.46 6.67
N TYR A 270 -11.43 -11.21 6.42
CA TYR A 270 -11.59 -12.62 6.84
C TYR A 270 -12.42 -13.42 5.81
N PRO A 271 -11.81 -13.97 4.73
CA PRO A 271 -12.52 -14.90 3.87
C PRO A 271 -12.80 -16.19 4.65
N VAL A 272 -14.07 -16.50 4.86
CA VAL A 272 -14.48 -17.83 5.34
C VAL A 272 -14.31 -18.80 4.18
N GLU A 273 -13.28 -19.64 4.22
CA GLU A 273 -13.14 -20.73 3.25
C GLU A 273 -14.26 -21.76 3.50
N VAL A 274 -15.34 -21.66 2.72
CA VAL A 274 -16.35 -22.72 2.68
C VAL A 274 -15.73 -23.87 1.87
N LEU A 275 -15.28 -24.92 2.57
CA LEU A 275 -14.88 -26.16 1.92
C LEU A 275 -16.05 -26.65 1.06
N ARG A 276 -15.80 -26.76 -0.24
CA ARG A 276 -16.77 -27.24 -1.21
C ARG A 276 -16.98 -28.73 -0.94
N SER A 277 -17.98 -29.05 -0.11
CA SER A 277 -18.52 -30.40 -0.02
C SER A 277 -19.13 -30.74 -1.38
N ASP A 278 -18.69 -31.83 -1.98
CA ASP A 278 -19.28 -32.34 -3.22
C ASP A 278 -20.78 -32.58 -2.97
N THR A 279 -21.57 -31.76 -3.65
CA THR A 279 -23.02 -31.79 -3.85
C THR A 279 -23.71 -33.13 -3.53
N ALA A 280 -24.37 -33.21 -2.38
CA ALA A 280 -25.51 -34.11 -2.14
C ALA A 280 -26.37 -33.70 -0.92
N ASP A 281 -25.81 -33.07 0.11
CA ASP A 281 -26.47 -33.02 1.42
C ASP A 281 -27.19 -31.69 1.77
N LEU A 282 -27.44 -30.80 0.80
CA LEU A 282 -28.17 -29.53 1.05
C LEU A 282 -29.67 -29.55 0.70
N GLU A 283 -30.22 -30.69 0.27
CA GLU A 283 -31.64 -30.77 -0.12
C GLU A 283 -32.64 -30.96 1.04
N ASN A 284 -32.20 -31.06 2.31
CA ASN A 284 -33.12 -31.17 3.45
C ASN A 284 -32.73 -30.26 4.62
N LEU A 285 -32.89 -28.95 4.43
CA LEU A 285 -33.07 -27.98 5.51
C LEU A 285 -34.46 -27.34 5.39
#